data_AF-A0A522IX91-F1
#
_entry.id   AF-A0A522IX91-F1
#
_cell.length_a   1.000
_cell.length_b   1.000
_cell.length_c   1.000
_cell.angle_alpha   90.00
_cell.angle_beta   90.00
_cell.angle_gamma   90.00
#
_symmetry.space_group_name_H-M   'P 1'
#
loop_
_entity.id
_entity.type
_entity.pdbx_description
1 polymer ?
#
loop_
_entity_poly.entity_id
_entity_poly.type
_entity_poly.pdbx_seq_one_letter_code
_entity_poly.pdbx_strand_id
1 'polypeptide(L)'
;SIKLKKFYIDYYSTGMPSSFKSDVQITDFKTGKSFDKVIEVNEPLRYKGISVFQSSFDDGGSKLDLVGYPLRGENDKTFEVNGTVGQVAKLPASAGISNVTVNLTGLRVINVENLGSGKAPQPKDLEQKVAAVTGSAVSAKNKDMRNVGPSVQYRVVDRNGQAHEFTNYMLPMHLDGSEVFLAGVRQSDSGPYRYLRIPADANHSVAEFMSLRAALNDPALRAQAAGQFALHNANAVAQQPLLQKAAEGALDSFATGGFNEIVARVPPAEREKVLGFAVPMIQLSLAELRNINRVRQGMAPISRTGSGAQAAQRWTQQALLALANLPDYPAPVFLSLKNFQHVQASVFQVARSPGKSIVYLGGIFLLIGVFSMFYIRERRIWVWICPRGQGSSMLAAMTSQRRTMDFNREFSRFKDAFTRLFT
;
A
#
# COMPACT_ATOMS: atom_id res chain seq x y z
N SER A 1 -19.02 -24.65 11.34
CA SER A 1 -18.48 -23.77 10.27
C SER A 1 -18.77 -22.31 10.59
N ILE A 2 -18.06 -21.41 9.92
CA ILE A 2 -18.38 -19.99 9.83
C ILE A 2 -18.67 -19.68 8.36
N LYS A 3 -19.78 -19.01 8.08
CA LYS A 3 -20.16 -18.56 6.73
C LYS A 3 -20.31 -17.05 6.75
N LEU A 4 -19.54 -16.35 5.92
CA LEU A 4 -19.70 -14.92 5.72
C LEU A 4 -20.99 -14.67 4.92
N LYS A 5 -21.91 -13.87 5.48
CA LYS A 5 -23.09 -13.38 4.76
C LYS A 5 -22.78 -12.07 4.05
N LYS A 6 -22.19 -11.13 4.79
CA LYS A 6 -21.87 -9.80 4.30
C LYS A 6 -20.73 -9.18 5.10
N PHE A 7 -19.90 -8.41 4.42
CA PHE A 7 -18.85 -7.60 5.01
C PHE A 7 -19.21 -6.12 4.85
N TYR A 8 -18.86 -5.32 5.84
CA TYR A 8 -19.06 -3.87 5.84
C TYR A 8 -17.77 -3.20 6.25
N ILE A 9 -17.51 -2.05 5.63
CA ILE A 9 -16.38 -1.19 5.91
C ILE A 9 -16.85 0.25 5.87
N ASP A 10 -16.56 0.98 6.93
CA ASP A 10 -16.85 2.41 7.02
C ASP A 10 -15.56 3.18 6.82
N TYR A 11 -15.62 4.28 6.08
CA TYR A 11 -14.45 5.11 5.77
C TYR A 11 -14.57 6.48 6.41
N TYR A 12 -13.44 7.03 6.87
CA TYR A 12 -13.34 8.46 7.14
C TYR A 12 -13.50 9.25 5.83
N SER A 13 -13.76 10.56 5.94
CA SER A 13 -13.83 11.46 4.78
C SER A 13 -12.55 11.49 3.94
N THR A 14 -11.42 11.08 4.52
CA THR A 14 -10.13 10.92 3.84
C THR A 14 -10.05 9.68 2.96
N GLY A 15 -10.99 8.73 3.09
CA GLY A 15 -10.97 7.41 2.44
C GLY A 15 -10.23 6.33 3.25
N MET A 16 -9.69 6.64 4.43
CA MET A 16 -9.08 5.61 5.29
C MET A 16 -10.18 4.78 5.96
N PRO A 17 -10.04 3.44 6.04
CA PRO A 17 -10.96 2.63 6.82
C PRO A 17 -11.02 3.11 8.27
N SER A 18 -12.22 3.16 8.83
CA SER A 18 -12.50 3.61 10.19
C SER A 18 -13.00 2.48 11.07
N SER A 19 -13.83 1.60 10.51
CA SER A 19 -14.33 0.39 11.13
C SER A 19 -14.57 -0.66 10.04
N PHE A 20 -14.56 -1.93 10.44
CA PHE A 20 -15.01 -3.00 9.58
C PHE A 20 -15.62 -4.13 10.39
N LYS A 21 -16.66 -4.75 9.84
CA LYS A 21 -17.45 -5.78 10.49
C LYS A 21 -17.98 -6.82 9.52
N SER A 22 -18.22 -8.01 10.05
CA SER A 22 -18.66 -9.16 9.27
C SER A 22 -19.93 -9.76 9.87
N ASP A 23 -21.00 -9.81 9.08
CA ASP A 23 -22.19 -10.59 9.39
C ASP A 23 -21.91 -12.05 9.04
N VAL A 24 -21.89 -12.91 10.05
CA VAL A 24 -21.58 -14.33 9.88
C VAL A 24 -22.69 -15.22 10.40
N GLN A 25 -22.87 -16.36 9.74
CA GLN A 25 -23.64 -17.48 10.26
C GLN A 25 -22.68 -18.50 10.86
N ILE A 26 -22.93 -18.86 12.11
CA ILE A 26 -22.18 -19.91 12.80
C ILE A 26 -23.03 -21.15 12.84
N THR A 27 -22.48 -22.28 12.40
CA THR A 27 -23.12 -23.59 12.50
C THR A 27 -22.28 -24.48 13.40
N ASP A 28 -22.88 -24.94 14.49
CA ASP A 28 -22.25 -25.91 15.38
C ASP A 28 -22.47 -27.32 14.85
N PHE A 29 -21.40 -27.93 14.31
CA PHE A 29 -21.48 -29.26 13.71
C PHE A 29 -21.89 -30.37 14.67
N LYS A 30 -21.69 -30.20 15.99
CA LYS A 30 -22.10 -31.22 16.97
C LYS A 30 -23.59 -31.18 17.28
N THR A 31 -24.20 -30.01 17.18
CA THR A 31 -25.61 -29.80 17.56
C THR A 31 -26.53 -29.52 16.38
N GLY A 32 -25.98 -29.24 15.20
CA GLY A 32 -26.72 -28.77 14.02
C GLY A 32 -27.26 -27.34 14.13
N LYS A 33 -27.23 -26.72 15.31
CA LYS A 33 -27.76 -25.37 15.53
C LYS A 33 -26.96 -24.33 14.78
N SER A 34 -27.68 -23.42 14.13
CA SER A 34 -27.09 -22.25 13.46
C SER A 34 -27.64 -20.96 14.05
N PHE A 35 -26.79 -19.95 14.17
CA PHE A 35 -27.17 -18.61 14.61
C PHE A 35 -26.33 -17.55 13.91
N ASP A 36 -26.88 -16.35 13.79
CA ASP A 36 -26.20 -15.22 13.19
C ASP A 36 -25.49 -14.37 14.25
N LYS A 37 -24.33 -13.83 13.90
CA LYS A 37 -23.57 -12.92 14.75
C LYS A 37 -22.78 -11.94 13.90
N VAL A 38 -22.61 -10.73 14.42
CA VAL A 38 -21.70 -9.72 13.88
C VAL A 38 -20.35 -9.85 14.61
N ILE A 39 -19.25 -9.86 13.86
CA ILE A 39 -17.88 -9.82 14.39
C ILE A 39 -17.25 -8.49 13.97
N GLU A 40 -16.73 -7.74 14.93
CA GLU A 40 -16.05 -6.45 14.72
C GLU A 40 -14.64 -6.48 15.32
N VAL A 41 -13.78 -5.55 14.91
CA VAL A 41 -12.34 -5.49 15.28
C VAL A 41 -12.08 -5.64 16.77
N ASN A 42 -12.93 -5.04 17.62
CA ASN A 42 -12.79 -5.06 19.07
C ASN A 42 -13.86 -5.91 19.78
N GLU A 43 -14.78 -6.51 19.02
CA GLU A 43 -15.87 -7.32 19.54
C GLU A 43 -15.79 -8.74 18.95
N PRO A 44 -14.89 -9.59 19.47
CA PRO A 44 -14.75 -10.94 18.97
C PRO A 44 -15.96 -11.80 19.32
N LEU A 45 -16.36 -12.68 18.40
CA LEU A 45 -17.32 -13.73 18.69
C LEU A 45 -16.66 -14.73 19.67
N ARG A 46 -17.32 -15.01 20.79
CA ARG A 46 -16.90 -16.05 21.73
C ARG A 46 -17.95 -17.14 21.80
N TYR A 47 -17.57 -18.36 21.47
CA TYR A 47 -18.45 -19.52 21.50
C TYR A 47 -17.69 -20.79 21.90
N LYS A 48 -18.14 -21.48 22.95
CA LYS A 48 -17.58 -22.76 23.44
C LYS A 48 -16.04 -22.76 23.59
N GLY A 49 -15.47 -21.69 24.16
CA GLY A 49 -14.02 -21.56 24.39
C GLY A 49 -13.19 -21.20 23.15
N ILE A 50 -13.85 -20.93 22.03
CA ILE A 50 -13.26 -20.40 20.80
C ILE A 50 -13.58 -18.90 20.72
N SER A 51 -12.57 -18.10 20.40
CA SER A 51 -12.71 -16.68 20.08
C SER A 51 -12.37 -16.48 18.61
N VAL A 52 -13.25 -15.82 17.87
CA VAL A 52 -13.05 -15.44 16.47
C VAL A 52 -12.92 -13.93 16.40
N PHE A 53 -11.76 -13.46 15.96
CA PHE A 53 -11.41 -12.05 15.86
C PHE A 53 -11.50 -11.62 14.39
N GLN A 54 -12.09 -10.45 14.15
CA GLN A 54 -12.00 -9.78 12.85
C GLN A 54 -10.61 -9.16 12.75
N SER A 55 -9.71 -9.79 12.00
CA SER A 55 -8.28 -9.43 11.99
C SER A 55 -7.91 -8.52 10.83
N SER A 56 -8.48 -8.75 9.66
CA SER A 56 -8.27 -7.94 8.46
C SER A 56 -9.45 -8.12 7.50
N PHE A 57 -9.37 -7.50 6.34
CA PHE A 57 -10.17 -7.79 5.16
C PHE A 57 -9.24 -7.92 3.96
N ASP A 58 -9.72 -8.41 2.84
CA ASP A 58 -8.95 -8.49 1.59
C ASP A 58 -9.89 -8.44 0.37
N ASP A 59 -9.33 -8.45 -0.83
CA ASP A 59 -10.08 -8.72 -2.05
C ASP A 59 -10.47 -10.19 -2.13
N GLY A 60 -11.78 -10.46 -2.25
CA GLY A 60 -12.35 -11.81 -2.24
C GLY A 60 -12.51 -12.44 -3.62
N GLY A 61 -11.83 -11.90 -4.64
CA GLY A 61 -11.97 -12.34 -6.03
C GLY A 61 -12.84 -11.39 -6.84
N SER A 62 -12.55 -10.09 -6.75
CA SER A 62 -13.16 -9.06 -7.60
C SER A 62 -12.98 -9.41 -9.07
N LYS A 63 -14.01 -9.16 -9.88
CA LYS A 63 -13.95 -9.34 -11.33
C LYS A 63 -13.56 -8.02 -11.97
N LEU A 64 -12.57 -8.04 -12.85
CA LEU A 64 -11.99 -6.87 -13.49
C LEU A 64 -12.17 -6.99 -15.00
N ASP A 65 -12.70 -5.93 -15.60
CA ASP A 65 -12.66 -5.70 -17.04
C ASP A 65 -11.53 -4.70 -17.29
N LEU A 66 -10.45 -5.16 -17.90
CA LEU A 66 -9.24 -4.36 -18.12
C LEU A 66 -9.05 -4.08 -19.61
N VAL A 67 -8.37 -2.97 -19.89
CA VAL A 67 -7.86 -2.61 -21.23
C VAL A 67 -6.35 -2.74 -21.20
N GLY A 68 -5.81 -3.60 -22.05
CA GLY A 68 -4.39 -3.77 -22.27
C GLY A 68 -3.87 -2.85 -23.37
N TYR A 69 -2.76 -2.18 -23.08
CA TYR A 69 -1.99 -1.37 -24.02
C TYR A 69 -0.64 -2.04 -24.25
N PRO A 70 -0.27 -2.41 -25.50
CA PRO A 70 1.07 -2.91 -25.79
C PRO A 70 2.14 -1.85 -25.45
N LEU A 71 3.19 -2.27 -24.76
CA LEU A 71 4.33 -1.40 -24.43
C LEU A 71 5.56 -1.64 -25.31
N ARG A 72 5.48 -2.56 -26.29
CA ARG A 72 6.57 -2.94 -27.17
C ARG A 72 6.12 -2.99 -28.63
N GLY A 73 7.07 -2.75 -29.54
CA GLY A 73 6.85 -2.77 -30.97
C GLY A 73 6.04 -1.57 -31.48
N GLU A 74 5.54 -1.69 -32.69
CA GLU A 74 4.83 -0.62 -33.42
C GLU A 74 3.32 -0.60 -33.17
N ASN A 75 2.78 -1.59 -32.44
CA ASN A 75 1.34 -1.69 -32.22
C ASN A 75 0.86 -0.75 -31.10
N ASP A 76 -0.20 0.02 -31.34
CA ASP A 76 -0.92 0.83 -30.35
C ASP A 76 -2.36 0.38 -30.11
N LYS A 77 -2.81 -0.69 -30.77
CA LYS A 77 -4.16 -1.21 -30.62
C LYS A 77 -4.35 -1.85 -29.25
N THR A 78 -5.40 -1.40 -28.57
CA THR A 78 -5.82 -1.94 -27.29
C THR A 78 -6.53 -3.27 -27.45
N PHE A 79 -6.54 -4.07 -26.39
CA PHE A 79 -7.31 -5.31 -26.32
C PHE A 79 -7.94 -5.44 -24.93
N GLU A 80 -9.04 -6.18 -24.84
CA GLU A 80 -9.72 -6.42 -23.57
C GLU A 80 -9.09 -7.59 -22.83
N VAL A 81 -8.98 -7.46 -21.50
CA VAL A 81 -8.51 -8.50 -20.60
C VAL A 81 -9.49 -8.61 -19.44
N ASN A 82 -10.24 -9.70 -19.41
CA ASN A 82 -11.14 -9.99 -18.30
C ASN A 82 -10.44 -10.95 -17.35
N GLY A 83 -10.55 -10.69 -16.05
CA GLY A 83 -9.93 -11.54 -15.05
C GLY A 83 -10.55 -11.40 -13.67
N THR A 84 -10.20 -12.35 -12.81
CA THR A 84 -10.64 -12.37 -11.41
C THR A 84 -9.41 -12.22 -10.53
N VAL A 85 -9.49 -11.40 -9.50
CA VAL A 85 -8.44 -11.29 -8.49
C VAL A 85 -8.19 -12.66 -7.83
N GLY A 86 -6.92 -12.98 -7.60
CA GLY A 86 -6.46 -14.30 -7.14
C GLY A 86 -6.35 -15.35 -8.26
N GLN A 87 -6.59 -14.97 -9.52
CA GLN A 87 -6.52 -15.88 -10.68
C GLN A 87 -5.57 -15.35 -11.76
N VAL A 88 -5.09 -16.28 -12.58
CA VAL A 88 -4.28 -15.96 -13.77
C VAL A 88 -5.20 -15.51 -14.91
N ALA A 89 -5.02 -14.27 -15.36
CA ALA A 89 -5.58 -13.76 -16.60
C ALA A 89 -4.65 -14.09 -17.77
N LYS A 90 -5.23 -14.64 -18.85
CA LYS A 90 -4.52 -14.88 -20.11
C LYS A 90 -4.69 -13.67 -21.01
N LEU A 91 -3.60 -13.23 -21.63
CA LEU A 91 -3.66 -12.21 -22.67
C LEU A 91 -4.26 -12.82 -23.95
N PRO A 92 -5.15 -12.10 -24.66
CA PRO A 92 -5.73 -12.59 -25.90
C PRO A 92 -4.66 -12.65 -27.01
N ALA A 93 -4.88 -13.48 -28.02
CA ALA A 93 -3.97 -13.57 -29.18
C ALA A 93 -3.80 -12.22 -29.90
N SER A 94 -4.83 -11.36 -29.88
CA SER A 94 -4.79 -9.99 -30.41
C SER A 94 -3.75 -9.09 -29.73
N ALA A 95 -3.27 -9.46 -28.54
CA ALA A 95 -2.17 -8.76 -27.88
C ALA A 95 -0.83 -8.95 -28.60
N GLY A 96 -0.68 -9.97 -29.45
CA GLY A 96 0.59 -10.29 -30.11
C GLY A 96 1.70 -10.72 -29.14
N ILE A 97 1.33 -11.09 -27.90
CA ILE A 97 2.27 -11.40 -26.81
C ILE A 97 2.04 -12.85 -26.38
N SER A 98 3.05 -13.68 -26.60
CA SER A 98 3.07 -15.08 -26.19
C SER A 98 3.87 -15.29 -24.91
N ASN A 99 3.52 -16.35 -24.16
CA ASN A 99 4.24 -16.82 -22.97
C ASN A 99 4.32 -15.81 -21.83
N VAL A 100 3.25 -15.05 -21.60
CA VAL A 100 3.14 -14.10 -20.50
C VAL A 100 1.85 -14.39 -19.75
N THR A 101 1.96 -14.64 -18.46
CA THR A 101 0.83 -14.80 -17.55
C THR A 101 0.73 -13.60 -16.64
N VAL A 102 -0.49 -13.08 -16.50
CA VAL A 102 -0.79 -11.97 -15.59
C VAL A 102 -1.60 -12.55 -14.43
N ASN A 103 -1.00 -12.61 -13.25
CA ASN A 103 -1.73 -12.97 -12.03
C ASN A 103 -2.31 -11.70 -11.41
N LEU A 104 -3.63 -11.55 -11.39
CA LEU A 104 -4.28 -10.40 -10.77
C LEU A 104 -4.26 -10.61 -9.26
N THR A 105 -3.52 -9.79 -8.52
CA THR A 105 -3.29 -10.01 -7.09
C THR A 105 -4.18 -9.17 -6.18
N GLY A 106 -4.73 -8.06 -6.67
CA GLY A 106 -5.62 -7.23 -5.86
C GLY A 106 -6.27 -6.08 -6.61
N LEU A 107 -7.48 -5.71 -6.20
CA LEU A 107 -8.10 -4.43 -6.52
C LEU A 107 -8.21 -3.60 -5.24
N ARG A 108 -7.67 -2.38 -5.29
CA ARG A 108 -7.94 -1.37 -4.26
C ARG A 108 -8.78 -0.28 -4.87
N VAL A 109 -10.04 -0.18 -4.47
CA VAL A 109 -10.96 0.85 -4.98
C VAL A 109 -10.61 2.23 -4.42
N ILE A 110 -10.09 2.28 -3.20
CA ILE A 110 -9.73 3.51 -2.49
C ILE A 110 -8.26 3.41 -2.07
N ASN A 111 -7.45 4.36 -2.53
CA ASN A 111 -6.05 4.49 -2.10
C ASN A 111 -5.85 5.86 -1.49
N VAL A 112 -5.56 5.91 -0.19
CA VAL A 112 -5.22 7.15 0.49
C VAL A 112 -3.71 7.27 0.58
N GLU A 113 -3.15 8.25 -0.10
CA GLU A 113 -1.72 8.48 -0.22
C GLU A 113 -1.35 9.90 0.22
N ASN A 114 -0.11 10.09 0.69
CA ASN A 114 0.41 11.42 1.04
C ASN A 114 1.06 12.05 -0.20
N LEU A 115 0.43 13.09 -0.74
CA LEU A 115 0.93 13.81 -1.92
C LEU A 115 1.67 15.11 -1.58
N GLY A 116 1.76 15.50 -0.30
CA GLY A 116 2.30 16.80 0.13
C GLY A 116 3.80 16.97 -0.13
N SER A 117 4.53 15.88 -0.35
CA SER A 117 5.98 15.89 -0.62
C SER A 117 6.36 15.93 -2.10
N GLY A 118 5.38 15.91 -3.02
CA GLY A 118 5.63 15.76 -4.46
C GLY A 118 6.22 14.39 -4.87
N LYS A 119 6.42 13.48 -3.90
CA LYS A 119 6.93 12.13 -4.16
C LYS A 119 5.80 11.22 -4.64
N ALA A 120 6.18 10.26 -5.48
CA ALA A 120 5.28 9.18 -5.86
C ALA A 120 4.86 8.38 -4.60
N PRO A 121 3.60 7.90 -4.55
CA PRO A 121 3.10 7.12 -3.42
C PRO A 121 3.92 5.85 -3.23
N GLN A 122 3.95 5.34 -1.99
CA GLN A 122 4.52 4.04 -1.67
C GLN A 122 3.41 3.26 -0.97
N PRO A 123 2.56 2.55 -1.73
CA PRO A 123 1.36 1.95 -1.19
C PRO A 123 1.74 0.95 -0.11
N LYS A 124 1.22 1.19 1.10
CA LYS A 124 1.41 0.28 2.22
C LYS A 124 0.60 -0.98 2.05
N ASP A 125 1.10 -2.07 2.63
CA ASP A 125 0.36 -3.32 2.71
C ASP A 125 -0.90 -3.17 3.56
N LEU A 126 -1.85 -4.05 3.30
CA LEU A 126 -3.17 -4.01 3.92
C LEU A 126 -3.07 -4.18 5.45
N GLU A 127 -2.16 -5.02 5.93
CA GLU A 127 -1.88 -5.24 7.35
C GLU A 127 -1.47 -3.96 8.07
N GLN A 128 -0.58 -3.15 7.47
CA GLN A 128 -0.14 -1.89 8.05
C GLN A 128 -1.28 -0.85 8.12
N LYS A 129 -2.18 -0.85 7.13
CA LYS A 129 -3.37 -0.01 7.14
C LYS A 129 -4.36 -0.46 8.21
N VAL A 130 -4.55 -1.76 8.39
CA VAL A 130 -5.40 -2.31 9.44
C VAL A 130 -4.83 -1.99 10.84
N ALA A 131 -3.53 -2.13 11.05
CA ALA A 131 -2.87 -1.76 12.31
C ALA A 131 -3.10 -0.28 12.68
N ALA A 132 -3.20 0.61 11.69
CA ALA A 132 -3.50 2.03 11.92
C ALA A 132 -4.94 2.27 12.42
N VAL A 133 -5.87 1.36 12.12
CA VAL A 133 -7.27 1.41 12.56
C VAL A 133 -7.45 0.72 13.92
N THR A 134 -6.70 -0.34 14.19
CA THR A 134 -6.83 -1.14 15.41
C THR A 134 -5.96 -0.66 16.57
N GLY A 135 -4.91 0.12 16.30
CA GLY A 135 -4.02 0.68 17.32
C GLY A 135 -4.37 2.12 17.72
N SER A 136 -3.82 2.58 18.86
CA SER A 136 -3.88 3.98 19.32
C SER A 136 -3.19 4.99 18.37
N ALA A 137 -2.63 4.50 17.26
CA ALA A 137 -1.99 5.26 16.21
C ALA A 137 -3.01 5.79 15.18
N VAL A 138 -4.14 6.32 15.65
CA VAL A 138 -4.91 7.33 14.90
C VAL A 138 -4.06 8.60 14.86
N SER A 139 -2.90 8.51 14.21
CA SER A 139 -1.92 9.57 14.16
C SER A 139 -2.44 10.62 13.19
N ALA A 140 -2.85 11.74 13.79
CA ALA A 140 -2.98 13.10 13.28
C ALA A 140 -3.67 13.28 11.92
N LYS A 141 -4.60 14.24 11.87
CA LYS A 141 -5.11 14.86 10.63
C LYS A 141 -3.95 15.29 9.72
N ASN A 142 -3.45 14.38 8.91
CA ASN A 142 -2.38 14.66 7.97
C ASN A 142 -3.06 15.28 6.76
N LYS A 143 -3.04 16.62 6.67
CA LYS A 143 -3.80 17.42 5.70
C LYS A 143 -3.49 17.07 4.24
N ASP A 144 -2.38 16.37 4.02
CA ASP A 144 -1.88 15.99 2.70
C ASP A 144 -2.29 14.59 2.24
N MET A 145 -3.05 13.86 3.06
CA MET A 145 -3.61 12.56 2.70
C MET A 145 -4.82 12.75 1.79
N ARG A 146 -4.76 12.18 0.59
CA ARG A 146 -5.85 12.26 -0.39
C ARG A 146 -6.14 10.89 -0.97
N ASN A 147 -7.42 10.64 -1.23
CA ASN A 147 -7.81 9.49 -2.04
C ASN A 147 -7.38 9.73 -3.49
N VAL A 148 -6.52 8.87 -4.02
CA VAL A 148 -5.99 8.90 -5.40
C VAL A 148 -6.72 7.92 -6.32
N GLY A 149 -7.84 7.37 -5.86
CA GLY A 149 -8.71 6.49 -6.64
C GLY A 149 -8.23 5.04 -6.71
N PRO A 150 -8.79 4.26 -7.66
CA PRO A 150 -8.53 2.83 -7.73
C PRO A 150 -7.10 2.51 -8.19
N SER A 151 -6.59 1.39 -7.72
CA SER A 151 -5.36 0.78 -8.24
C SER A 151 -5.55 -0.71 -8.45
N VAL A 152 -4.98 -1.23 -9.54
CA VAL A 152 -4.94 -2.66 -9.84
C VAL A 152 -3.53 -3.17 -9.54
N GLN A 153 -3.47 -4.27 -8.80
CA GLN A 153 -2.24 -4.97 -8.46
C GLN A 153 -2.18 -6.29 -9.21
N TYR A 154 -1.02 -6.57 -9.80
CA TYR A 154 -0.81 -7.81 -10.53
C TYR A 154 0.65 -8.20 -10.51
N ARG A 155 0.90 -9.49 -10.78
CA ARG A 155 2.22 -10.08 -10.89
C ARG A 155 2.39 -10.63 -12.29
N VAL A 156 3.49 -10.28 -12.93
CA VAL A 156 3.89 -10.86 -14.23
C VAL A 156 5.11 -11.73 -13.99
N VAL A 157 5.07 -12.95 -14.50
CA VAL A 157 6.25 -13.82 -14.57
C VAL A 157 6.84 -13.67 -15.96
N ASP A 158 8.10 -13.25 -16.03
CA ASP A 158 8.80 -13.09 -17.30
C ASP A 158 9.26 -14.44 -17.88
N ARG A 159 9.91 -14.38 -19.05
CA ARG A 159 10.43 -15.58 -19.73
C ARG A 159 11.57 -16.28 -18.97
N ASN A 160 12.23 -15.56 -18.05
CA ASN A 160 13.31 -16.07 -17.22
C ASN A 160 12.79 -16.67 -15.89
N GLY A 161 11.47 -16.66 -15.69
CA GLY A 161 10.83 -17.12 -14.46
C GLY A 161 10.91 -16.09 -13.32
N GLN A 162 11.39 -14.87 -13.57
CA GLN A 162 11.40 -13.80 -12.58
C GLN A 162 10.01 -13.20 -12.44
N ALA A 163 9.52 -13.14 -11.20
CA ALA A 163 8.25 -12.51 -10.88
C ALA A 163 8.48 -11.02 -10.58
N HIS A 164 7.72 -10.16 -11.26
CA HIS A 164 7.66 -8.73 -10.97
C HIS A 164 6.26 -8.36 -10.51
N GLU A 165 6.19 -7.51 -9.50
CA GLU A 165 4.93 -7.01 -8.96
C GLU A 165 4.66 -5.60 -9.43
N PHE A 166 3.41 -5.36 -9.80
CA PHE A 166 2.95 -4.12 -10.38
C PHE A 166 1.80 -3.54 -9.58
N THR A 167 1.78 -2.21 -9.50
CA THR A 167 0.63 -1.46 -9.01
C THR A 167 0.40 -0.28 -9.93
N ASN A 168 -0.71 -0.32 -10.66
CA ASN A 168 -1.08 0.77 -11.56
C ASN A 168 -2.21 1.56 -10.91
N TYR A 169 -2.10 2.88 -10.88
CA TYR A 169 -3.17 3.78 -10.46
C TYR A 169 -4.03 4.16 -11.66
N MET A 170 -5.35 4.10 -11.48
CA MET A 170 -6.33 4.20 -12.57
C MET A 170 -6.79 5.63 -12.86
N LEU A 171 -6.34 6.59 -12.04
CA LEU A 171 -6.58 8.02 -12.23
C LEU A 171 -5.24 8.77 -12.26
N PRO A 172 -5.15 9.87 -13.02
CA PRO A 172 -3.95 10.68 -13.03
C PRO A 172 -3.77 11.39 -11.68
N MET A 173 -2.52 11.55 -11.28
CA MET A 173 -2.11 12.31 -10.10
C MET A 173 -1.35 13.56 -10.52
N HIS A 174 -1.57 14.65 -9.79
CA HIS A 174 -0.78 15.87 -9.94
C HIS A 174 0.55 15.71 -9.22
N LEU A 175 1.64 15.60 -9.99
CA LEU A 175 3.00 15.51 -9.48
C LEU A 175 3.89 16.47 -10.27
N ASP A 176 4.71 17.25 -9.55
CA ASP A 176 5.68 18.18 -10.16
C ASP A 176 5.05 19.11 -11.22
N GLY A 177 3.81 19.56 -10.97
CA GLY A 177 3.07 20.47 -11.87
C GLY A 177 2.52 19.83 -13.14
N SER A 178 2.51 18.49 -13.24
CA SER A 178 1.97 17.73 -14.37
C SER A 178 0.97 16.67 -13.90
N GLU A 179 -0.03 16.35 -14.73
CA GLU A 179 -0.92 15.22 -14.51
C GLU A 179 -0.32 13.94 -15.11
N VAL A 180 -0.08 12.93 -14.28
CA VAL A 180 0.54 11.67 -14.70
C VAL A 180 -0.17 10.46 -14.11
N PHE A 181 -0.33 9.42 -14.92
CA PHE A 181 -0.64 8.07 -14.46
C PHE A 181 0.62 7.42 -13.90
N LEU A 182 0.45 6.67 -12.82
CA LEU A 182 1.56 5.98 -12.16
C LEU A 182 1.44 4.47 -12.38
N ALA A 183 2.40 3.91 -13.10
CA ALA A 183 2.59 2.48 -13.26
C ALA A 183 3.81 2.04 -12.44
N GLY A 184 3.55 1.46 -11.28
CA GLY A 184 4.56 1.05 -10.32
C GLY A 184 5.06 -0.37 -10.59
N VAL A 185 6.35 -0.60 -10.42
CA VAL A 185 6.99 -1.92 -10.41
C VAL A 185 7.93 -2.07 -9.22
N ARG A 186 7.97 -3.27 -8.62
CA ARG A 186 9.00 -3.68 -7.66
C ARG A 186 9.52 -5.07 -7.96
N GLN A 187 10.79 -5.31 -7.61
CA GLN A 187 11.46 -6.60 -7.82
C GLN A 187 11.30 -7.57 -6.65
N SER A 188 11.00 -7.06 -5.46
CA SER A 188 10.78 -7.86 -4.25
C SER A 188 9.66 -7.25 -3.41
N ASP A 189 9.01 -8.07 -2.58
CA ASP A 189 7.88 -7.66 -1.75
C ASP A 189 8.26 -6.57 -0.72
N SER A 190 9.53 -6.53 -0.29
CA SER A 190 10.06 -5.53 0.63
C SER A 190 10.69 -4.31 -0.04
N GLY A 191 10.81 -4.32 -1.37
CA GLY A 191 11.41 -3.22 -2.13
C GLY A 191 10.43 -2.07 -2.39
N PRO A 192 10.94 -0.82 -2.52
CA PRO A 192 10.09 0.30 -2.89
C PRO A 192 9.60 0.16 -4.34
N TYR A 193 8.40 0.66 -4.60
CA TYR A 193 7.91 0.78 -5.97
C TYR A 193 8.67 1.87 -6.72
N ARG A 194 9.13 1.53 -7.93
CA ARG A 194 9.59 2.49 -8.92
C ARG A 194 8.46 2.76 -9.89
N TYR A 195 8.25 4.01 -10.25
CA TYR A 195 7.10 4.42 -11.05
C TYR A 195 7.52 4.91 -12.43
N LEU A 196 6.92 4.31 -13.44
CA LEU A 196 6.77 4.92 -14.74
C LEU A 196 5.65 5.98 -14.63
N ARG A 197 5.97 7.21 -14.98
CA ARG A 197 5.04 8.36 -14.96
C ARG A 197 4.55 8.63 -16.37
N ILE A 198 3.35 8.17 -16.70
CA ILE A 198 2.77 8.33 -18.03
C ILE A 198 1.97 9.63 -18.06
N PRO A 199 2.29 10.62 -18.91
CA PRO A 199 1.54 11.87 -18.94
C PRO A 199 0.09 11.63 -19.38
N ALA A 200 -0.85 12.26 -18.68
CA ALA A 200 -2.26 12.24 -19.06
C ALA A 200 -2.48 13.09 -20.31
N ASP A 201 -3.26 12.58 -21.25
CA ASP A 201 -3.72 13.35 -22.41
C ASP A 201 -4.94 14.24 -22.08
N ALA A 202 -5.45 14.97 -23.08
CA ALA A 202 -6.59 15.88 -22.91
C ALA A 202 -7.90 15.19 -22.47
N ASN A 203 -8.00 13.87 -22.63
CA ASN A 203 -9.14 13.07 -22.19
C ASN A 203 -8.87 12.38 -20.85
N HIS A 204 -7.84 12.81 -20.11
CA HIS A 204 -7.32 12.16 -18.91
C HIS A 204 -7.07 10.67 -19.13
N SER A 205 -6.41 10.34 -20.25
CA SER A 205 -6.10 8.96 -20.64
C SER A 205 -4.60 8.79 -20.94
N VAL A 206 -4.17 7.53 -21.09
CA VAL A 206 -2.80 7.19 -21.51
C VAL A 206 -2.67 7.02 -23.03
N ALA A 207 -3.77 7.14 -23.80
CA ALA A 207 -3.84 6.74 -25.20
C ALA A 207 -2.86 7.53 -26.09
N GLU A 208 -2.77 8.85 -25.92
CA GLU A 208 -1.84 9.67 -26.73
C GLU A 208 -0.37 9.25 -26.49
N PHE A 209 0.00 8.98 -25.24
CA PHE A 209 1.33 8.46 -24.91
C PHE A 209 1.57 7.09 -25.54
N MET A 210 0.61 6.17 -25.42
CA MET A 210 0.74 4.81 -25.95
C MET A 210 0.90 4.82 -27.46
N SER A 211 0.20 5.72 -28.16
CA SER A 211 0.34 5.84 -29.60
C SER A 211 1.63 6.56 -30.02
N LEU A 212 2.07 7.59 -29.29
CA LEU A 212 3.40 8.20 -29.53
C LEU A 212 4.53 7.16 -29.34
N ARG A 213 4.43 6.31 -28.33
CA ARG A 213 5.36 5.20 -28.08
C ARG A 213 5.38 4.21 -29.25
N ALA A 214 4.23 3.86 -29.84
CA ALA A 214 4.18 3.04 -31.04
C ALA A 214 4.83 3.75 -32.22
N ALA A 215 4.49 5.02 -32.44
CA ALA A 215 5.04 5.82 -33.52
C ALA A 215 6.56 5.97 -33.44
N LEU A 216 7.13 6.03 -32.23
CA LEU A 216 8.57 6.06 -32.02
C LEU A 216 9.25 4.73 -32.43
N ASN A 217 8.53 3.62 -32.39
CA ASN A 217 9.04 2.32 -32.82
C ASN A 217 8.93 2.11 -34.34
N ASP A 218 8.25 3.01 -35.08
CA ASP A 218 8.11 2.96 -36.54
C ASP A 218 9.25 3.78 -37.20
N PRO A 219 10.19 3.13 -37.92
CA PRO A 219 11.31 3.81 -38.55
C PRO A 219 10.91 4.89 -39.57
N ALA A 220 9.81 4.67 -40.30
CA ALA A 220 9.35 5.62 -41.33
C ALA A 220 8.83 6.90 -40.68
N LEU A 221 8.12 6.78 -39.56
CA LEU A 221 7.65 7.96 -38.81
C LEU A 221 8.78 8.70 -38.12
N ARG A 222 9.80 8.00 -37.61
CA ARG A 222 11.01 8.65 -37.08
C ARG A 222 11.72 9.49 -38.14
N ALA A 223 11.90 8.94 -39.35
CA ALA A 223 12.48 9.68 -40.47
C ALA A 223 11.65 10.91 -40.84
N GLN A 224 10.32 10.76 -40.90
CA GLN A 224 9.42 11.88 -41.18
C GLN A 224 9.50 12.96 -40.09
N ALA A 225 9.52 12.58 -38.81
CA ALA A 225 9.63 13.49 -37.68
C ALA A 225 10.97 14.23 -37.67
N ALA A 226 12.07 13.54 -37.95
CA ALA A 226 13.40 14.14 -38.07
C ALA A 226 13.50 15.12 -39.26
N GLY A 227 12.86 14.80 -40.39
CA GLY A 227 12.73 15.72 -41.52
C GLY A 227 11.96 16.99 -41.14
N GLN A 228 10.81 16.85 -40.47
CA GLN A 228 10.04 18.00 -39.97
C GLN A 228 10.83 18.81 -38.95
N PHE A 229 11.57 18.17 -38.05
CA PHE A 229 12.46 18.86 -37.12
C PHE A 229 13.52 19.67 -37.86
N ALA A 230 14.20 19.06 -38.84
CA ALA A 230 15.25 19.72 -39.61
C ALA A 230 14.73 20.92 -40.41
N LEU A 231 13.57 20.79 -41.04
CA LEU A 231 12.91 21.88 -41.78
C LEU A 231 12.66 23.10 -40.87
N HIS A 232 12.28 22.87 -39.61
CA HIS A 232 11.89 23.95 -38.71
C HIS A 232 13.04 24.53 -37.86
N ASN A 233 14.15 23.81 -37.73
CA ASN A 233 15.25 24.20 -36.83
C ASN A 233 16.57 24.47 -37.58
N ALA A 234 16.65 24.22 -38.88
CA ALA A 234 17.83 24.55 -39.67
C ALA A 234 17.92 26.07 -39.91
N ASN A 235 19.07 26.66 -39.64
CA ASN A 235 19.34 28.07 -39.90
C ASN A 235 19.54 28.37 -41.40
N ALA A 236 19.92 27.35 -42.18
CA ALA A 236 20.09 27.44 -43.63
C ALA A 236 19.66 26.15 -44.31
N VAL A 237 19.11 26.25 -45.52
CA VAL A 237 18.61 25.09 -46.30
C VAL A 237 19.70 24.03 -46.50
N ALA A 238 20.95 24.46 -46.72
CA ALA A 238 22.10 23.56 -46.87
C ALA A 238 22.40 22.70 -45.62
N GLN A 239 21.96 23.12 -44.43
CA GLN A 239 22.17 22.38 -43.18
C GLN A 239 21.06 21.35 -42.91
N GLN A 240 19.93 21.43 -43.62
CA GLN A 240 18.77 20.56 -43.38
C GLN A 240 19.10 19.07 -43.49
N PRO A 241 19.83 18.58 -44.52
CA PRO A 241 20.13 17.15 -44.63
C PRO A 241 21.01 16.62 -43.47
N LEU A 242 21.95 17.45 -43.00
CA LEU A 242 22.81 17.10 -41.87
C LEU A 242 22.01 17.04 -40.57
N LEU A 243 21.15 18.04 -40.34
CA LEU A 243 20.33 18.12 -39.13
C LEU A 243 19.29 17.00 -39.09
N GLN A 244 18.68 16.67 -40.24
CA GLN A 244 17.78 15.53 -40.37
C GLN A 244 18.48 14.24 -40.00
N LYS A 245 19.63 13.94 -40.61
CA LYS A 245 20.37 12.70 -40.33
C LYS A 245 20.81 12.60 -38.86
N ALA A 246 21.16 13.73 -38.23
CA ALA A 246 21.48 13.76 -36.80
C ALA A 246 20.26 13.44 -35.94
N ALA A 247 19.09 14.02 -36.25
CA ALA A 247 17.85 13.77 -35.53
C ALA A 247 17.32 12.34 -35.74
N GLU A 248 17.44 11.78 -36.95
CA GLU A 248 17.14 10.38 -37.25
C GLU A 248 18.00 9.46 -36.38
N GLY A 249 19.32 9.66 -36.38
CA GLY A 249 20.22 8.86 -35.54
C GLY A 249 19.91 8.97 -34.04
N ALA A 250 19.57 10.18 -33.56
CA ALA A 250 19.20 10.40 -32.16
C ALA A 250 17.89 9.70 -31.79
N LEU A 251 16.85 9.79 -32.63
CA LEU A 251 15.59 9.08 -32.44
C LEU A 251 15.76 7.56 -32.53
N ASP A 252 16.62 7.09 -33.45
CA ASP A 252 16.92 5.67 -33.62
C ASP A 252 17.56 5.09 -32.35
N SER A 253 18.65 5.69 -31.86
CA SER A 253 19.29 5.27 -30.62
C SER A 253 18.34 5.37 -29.41
N PHE A 254 17.58 6.45 -29.32
CA PHE A 254 16.62 6.65 -28.22
C PHE A 254 15.52 5.58 -28.21
N ALA A 255 14.96 5.24 -29.37
CA ALA A 255 13.94 4.20 -29.47
C ALA A 255 14.47 2.80 -29.11
N THR A 256 15.75 2.53 -29.38
CA THR A 256 16.37 1.23 -29.07
C THR A 256 16.63 1.04 -27.58
N GLY A 257 17.14 2.04 -26.87
CA GLY A 257 17.55 1.86 -25.46
C GLY A 257 17.57 3.14 -24.62
N GLY A 258 16.78 4.15 -25.01
CA GLY A 258 16.69 5.43 -24.31
C GLY A 258 18.01 6.20 -24.32
N PHE A 259 18.24 7.02 -23.29
CA PHE A 259 19.47 7.81 -23.19
C PHE A 259 20.73 6.96 -22.98
N ASN A 260 20.58 5.77 -22.40
CA ASN A 260 21.71 4.86 -22.17
C ASN A 260 22.34 4.40 -23.49
N GLU A 261 21.52 4.11 -24.51
CA GLU A 261 22.02 3.70 -25.82
C GLU A 261 22.79 4.83 -26.53
N ILE A 262 22.34 6.08 -26.38
CA ILE A 262 22.99 7.25 -26.97
C ILE A 262 24.42 7.42 -26.43
N VAL A 263 24.62 7.20 -25.13
CA VAL A 263 25.92 7.37 -24.46
C VAL A 263 26.75 6.09 -24.38
N ALA A 264 26.22 4.96 -24.84
CA ALA A 264 26.88 3.65 -24.72
C ALA A 264 28.28 3.63 -25.34
N ARG A 265 28.48 4.36 -26.44
CA ARG A 265 29.75 4.47 -27.17
C ARG A 265 30.51 5.78 -26.91
N VAL A 266 30.01 6.61 -26.02
CA VAL A 266 30.57 7.93 -25.72
C VAL A 266 31.48 7.85 -24.47
N PRO A 267 32.72 8.34 -24.53
CA PRO A 267 33.61 8.41 -23.37
C PRO A 267 32.94 9.16 -22.20
N PRO A 268 33.12 8.74 -20.93
CA PRO A 268 32.43 9.33 -19.77
C PRO A 268 32.52 10.86 -19.70
N ALA A 269 33.68 11.45 -20.04
CA ALA A 269 33.91 12.90 -20.01
C ALA A 269 33.09 13.68 -21.05
N GLU A 270 32.61 13.03 -22.12
CA GLU A 270 31.88 13.68 -23.21
C GLU A 270 30.36 13.44 -23.12
N ARG A 271 29.90 12.54 -22.23
CA ARG A 271 28.49 12.14 -22.14
C ARG A 271 27.56 13.29 -21.86
N GLU A 272 27.91 14.16 -20.91
CA GLU A 272 27.09 15.34 -20.57
C GLU A 272 26.94 16.28 -21.76
N LYS A 273 28.03 16.53 -22.49
CA LYS A 273 28.03 17.35 -23.70
C LYS A 273 27.14 16.74 -24.77
N VAL A 274 27.27 15.43 -25.05
CA VAL A 274 26.44 14.74 -26.04
C VAL A 274 24.96 14.78 -25.66
N LEU A 275 24.62 14.51 -24.39
CA LEU A 275 23.24 14.59 -23.90
C LEU A 275 22.67 16.00 -23.98
N GLY A 276 23.49 17.04 -23.73
CA GLY A 276 23.10 18.44 -23.86
C GLY A 276 22.60 18.82 -25.26
N PHE A 277 23.11 18.16 -26.31
CA PHE A 277 22.63 18.33 -27.69
C PHE A 277 21.52 17.33 -28.06
N ALA A 278 21.63 16.08 -27.60
CA ALA A 278 20.70 15.01 -27.97
C ALA A 278 19.32 15.21 -27.33
N VAL A 279 19.25 15.60 -26.05
CA VAL A 279 17.97 15.72 -25.32
C VAL A 279 17.03 16.75 -25.98
N PRO A 280 17.45 18.01 -26.26
CA PRO A 280 16.57 18.97 -26.93
C PRO A 280 16.20 18.53 -28.37
N MET A 281 17.13 17.93 -29.10
CA MET A 281 16.89 17.43 -30.45
C MET A 281 15.82 16.34 -30.46
N ILE A 282 15.92 15.37 -29.54
CA ILE A 282 14.92 14.30 -29.37
C ILE A 282 13.60 14.90 -28.92
N GLN A 283 13.60 15.82 -27.94
CA GLN A 283 12.37 16.45 -27.47
C GLN A 283 11.60 17.18 -28.58
N LEU A 284 12.31 17.95 -29.41
CA LEU A 284 11.69 18.68 -30.53
C LEU A 284 11.24 17.71 -31.63
N SER A 285 12.03 16.70 -31.94
CA SER A 285 11.65 15.67 -32.93
C SER A 285 10.46 14.82 -32.45
N LEU A 286 10.36 14.53 -31.16
CA LEU A 286 9.18 13.88 -30.56
C LEU A 286 7.93 14.77 -30.61
N ALA A 287 8.07 16.09 -30.51
CA ALA A 287 6.95 17.00 -30.71
C ALA A 287 6.43 16.94 -32.16
N GLU A 288 7.33 16.85 -33.15
CA GLU A 288 6.95 16.64 -34.54
C GLU A 288 6.29 15.26 -34.75
N LEU A 289 6.87 14.21 -34.16
CA LEU A 289 6.30 12.86 -34.20
C LEU A 289 4.89 12.80 -33.59
N ARG A 290 4.68 13.48 -32.45
CA ARG A 290 3.36 13.63 -31.83
C ARG A 290 2.38 14.28 -32.79
N ASN A 291 2.76 15.37 -33.47
CA ASN A 291 1.89 16.03 -34.44
C ASN A 291 1.55 15.14 -35.64
N ILE A 292 2.54 14.45 -36.21
CA ILE A 292 2.34 13.47 -37.28
C ILE A 292 1.32 12.42 -36.84
N ASN A 293 1.49 11.87 -35.65
CA ASN A 293 0.62 10.83 -35.13
C ASN A 293 -0.81 11.35 -34.87
N ARG A 294 -0.95 12.57 -34.33
CA ARG A 294 -2.27 13.22 -34.15
C ARG A 294 -3.00 13.38 -35.48
N VAL A 295 -2.32 13.85 -36.53
CA VAL A 295 -2.91 13.99 -37.87
C VAL A 295 -3.33 12.64 -38.44
N ARG A 296 -2.52 11.58 -38.27
CA ARG A 296 -2.88 10.21 -38.68
C ARG A 296 -4.13 9.68 -37.97
N GLN A 297 -4.42 10.18 -36.77
CA GLN A 297 -5.62 9.84 -35.99
C GLN A 297 -6.81 10.77 -36.25
N GLY A 298 -6.72 11.66 -37.24
CA GLY A 298 -7.78 12.63 -37.56
C GLY A 298 -7.89 13.78 -36.55
N MET A 299 -6.87 14.00 -35.71
CA MET A 299 -6.81 15.11 -34.77
C MET A 299 -6.01 16.28 -35.35
N ALA A 300 -6.34 17.50 -34.91
CA ALA A 300 -5.56 18.68 -35.27
C ALA A 300 -4.13 18.63 -34.67
N PRO A 301 -3.11 19.10 -35.42
CA PRO A 301 -1.77 19.29 -34.87
C PRO A 301 -1.79 20.35 -33.77
N ILE A 302 -0.84 20.25 -32.86
CA ILE A 302 -0.74 21.19 -31.74
C ILE A 302 -0.08 22.48 -32.22
N SER A 303 -0.70 23.62 -31.92
CA SER A 303 -0.13 24.93 -32.20
C SER A 303 1.19 25.12 -31.45
N ARG A 304 2.21 25.63 -32.14
CA ARG A 304 3.51 25.99 -31.56
C ARG A 304 3.49 27.29 -30.76
N THR A 305 2.43 28.07 -30.90
CA THR A 305 2.26 29.37 -30.24
C THR A 305 0.93 29.43 -29.49
N GLY A 306 0.84 30.35 -28.52
CA GLY A 306 -0.35 30.54 -27.68
C GLY A 306 -0.30 29.79 -26.35
N SER A 307 -1.40 29.89 -25.59
CA SER A 307 -1.51 29.36 -24.23
C SER A 307 -1.35 27.83 -24.15
N GLY A 308 -1.75 27.09 -25.18
CA GLY A 308 -1.61 25.64 -25.26
C GLY A 308 -0.19 25.12 -25.54
N ALA A 309 0.70 25.97 -26.08
CA ALA A 309 2.04 25.55 -26.48
C ALA A 309 2.92 25.14 -25.29
N GLN A 310 2.83 25.88 -24.18
CA GLN A 310 3.57 25.56 -22.95
C GLN A 310 3.10 24.23 -22.33
N ALA A 311 1.78 23.99 -22.29
CA ALA A 311 1.22 22.75 -21.80
C ALA A 311 1.65 21.56 -22.69
N ALA A 312 1.64 21.75 -24.01
CA ALA A 312 2.10 20.74 -24.95
C ALA A 312 3.60 20.43 -24.79
N GLN A 313 4.45 21.44 -24.61
CA GLN A 313 5.87 21.26 -24.37
C GLN A 313 6.13 20.51 -23.06
N ARG A 314 5.41 20.85 -21.98
CA ARG A 314 5.48 20.11 -20.70
C ARG A 314 5.05 18.66 -20.87
N TRP A 315 3.95 18.41 -21.58
CA TRP A 315 3.50 17.05 -21.88
C TRP A 315 4.56 16.26 -22.65
N THR A 316 5.16 16.84 -23.70
CA THR A 316 6.22 16.19 -24.49
C THR A 316 7.47 15.92 -23.65
N GLN A 317 7.83 16.83 -22.74
CA GLN A 317 8.92 16.62 -21.79
C GLN A 317 8.64 15.43 -20.86
N GLN A 318 7.42 15.33 -20.32
CA GLN A 318 7.03 14.19 -19.49
C GLN A 318 6.98 12.89 -20.30
N ALA A 319 6.50 12.94 -21.54
CA ALA A 319 6.48 11.79 -22.44
C ALA A 319 7.90 11.31 -22.77
N LEU A 320 8.84 12.22 -23.00
CA LEU A 320 10.26 11.90 -23.19
C LEU A 320 10.84 11.16 -21.99
N LEU A 321 10.62 11.67 -20.77
CA LEU A 321 11.09 11.03 -19.54
C LEU A 321 10.42 9.66 -19.32
N ALA A 322 9.13 9.55 -19.62
CA ALA A 322 8.39 8.30 -19.53
C ALA A 322 8.93 7.26 -20.53
N LEU A 323 9.17 7.65 -21.79
CA LEU A 323 9.77 6.79 -22.82
C LEU A 323 11.18 6.36 -22.43
N ALA A 324 11.98 7.27 -21.86
CA ALA A 324 13.34 6.96 -21.41
C ALA A 324 13.36 5.92 -20.27
N ASN A 325 12.37 5.97 -19.38
CA ASN A 325 12.24 5.05 -18.24
C ASN A 325 11.39 3.80 -18.56
N LEU A 326 10.79 3.73 -19.74
CA LEU A 326 9.95 2.59 -20.15
C LEU A 326 10.69 1.24 -20.13
N PRO A 327 12.00 1.14 -20.49
CA PRO A 327 12.74 -0.12 -20.39
C PRO A 327 12.83 -0.68 -18.97
N ASP A 328 12.75 0.16 -17.93
CA ASP A 328 12.75 -0.26 -16.52
C ASP A 328 11.40 -0.85 -16.08
N TYR A 329 10.38 -0.80 -16.94
CA TYR A 329 9.07 -1.43 -16.74
C TYR A 329 8.99 -2.74 -17.53
N PRO A 330 9.28 -3.91 -16.91
CA PRO A 330 9.51 -5.15 -17.63
C PRO A 330 8.22 -5.79 -18.20
N ALA A 331 7.04 -5.33 -17.77
CA ALA A 331 5.79 -5.84 -18.30
C ALA A 331 5.62 -5.43 -19.78
N PRO A 332 5.21 -6.38 -20.65
CA PRO A 332 5.01 -6.09 -22.08
C PRO A 332 3.72 -5.30 -22.35
N VAL A 333 2.86 -5.15 -21.34
CA VAL A 333 1.55 -4.50 -21.43
C VAL A 333 1.33 -3.60 -20.22
N PHE A 334 0.68 -2.45 -20.46
CA PHE A 334 0.07 -1.66 -19.41
C PHE A 334 -1.40 -2.02 -19.32
N LEU A 335 -1.89 -2.29 -18.11
CA LEU A 335 -3.28 -2.63 -17.84
C LEU A 335 -3.98 -1.44 -17.17
N SER A 336 -5.05 -0.97 -17.80
CA SER A 336 -5.98 0.03 -17.27
C SER A 336 -7.31 -0.61 -16.93
N LEU A 337 -8.01 -0.08 -15.93
CA LEU A 337 -9.31 -0.57 -15.48
C LEU A 337 -10.43 0.11 -16.26
N LYS A 338 -11.26 -0.68 -16.94
CA LYS A 338 -12.48 -0.21 -17.60
C LYS A 338 -13.68 -0.31 -16.67
N ASN A 339 -13.83 -1.45 -15.99
CA ASN A 339 -14.93 -1.70 -15.07
C ASN A 339 -14.54 -2.78 -14.05
N PHE A 340 -15.28 -2.87 -12.93
CA PHE A 340 -15.08 -3.92 -11.94
C PHE A 340 -16.35 -4.29 -11.19
N GLN A 341 -16.41 -5.54 -10.74
CA GLN A 341 -17.34 -6.00 -9.71
C GLN A 341 -16.52 -6.29 -8.44
N HIS A 342 -16.66 -5.42 -7.44
CA HIS A 342 -15.90 -5.53 -6.18
C HIS A 342 -16.43 -6.68 -5.32
N VAL A 343 -15.54 -7.55 -4.89
CA VAL A 343 -15.84 -8.66 -3.97
C VAL A 343 -14.87 -8.55 -2.79
N GLN A 344 -15.39 -8.53 -1.57
CA GLN A 344 -14.59 -8.42 -0.35
C GLN A 344 -14.53 -9.75 0.39
N ALA A 345 -13.36 -10.04 0.96
CA ALA A 345 -13.15 -11.13 1.89
C ALA A 345 -12.92 -10.61 3.31
N SER A 346 -13.38 -11.38 4.30
CA SER A 346 -13.12 -11.14 5.71
C SER A 346 -12.03 -12.08 6.20
N VAL A 347 -10.99 -11.53 6.85
CA VAL A 347 -9.91 -12.32 7.43
C VAL A 347 -10.17 -12.49 8.92
N PHE A 348 -10.42 -13.73 9.33
CA PHE A 348 -10.69 -14.09 10.72
C PHE A 348 -9.49 -14.81 11.34
N GLN A 349 -9.09 -14.38 12.54
CA GLN A 349 -8.16 -15.12 13.38
C GLN A 349 -8.95 -15.88 14.44
N VAL A 350 -8.69 -17.18 14.55
CA VAL A 350 -9.38 -18.05 15.50
C VAL A 350 -8.41 -18.47 16.59
N ALA A 351 -8.77 -18.21 17.85
CA ALA A 351 -7.99 -18.63 19.01
C ALA A 351 -8.84 -19.51 19.93
N ARG A 352 -8.23 -20.56 20.48
CA ARG A 352 -8.86 -21.44 21.47
C ARG A 352 -8.19 -21.21 22.82
N SER A 353 -8.98 -20.80 23.83
CA SER A 353 -8.44 -20.45 25.15
C SER A 353 -9.31 -21.04 26.26
N PRO A 354 -9.28 -22.37 26.48
CA PRO A 354 -10.15 -23.04 27.43
C PRO A 354 -9.79 -22.73 28.90
N GLY A 355 -8.52 -22.39 29.18
CA GLY A 355 -8.03 -22.06 30.53
C GLY A 355 -8.22 -20.61 30.96
N LYS A 356 -8.88 -19.77 30.16
CA LYS A 356 -9.03 -18.33 30.45
C LYS A 356 -9.64 -18.07 31.83
N SER A 357 -10.64 -18.87 32.23
CA SER A 357 -11.26 -18.74 33.56
C SER A 357 -10.30 -19.08 34.70
N ILE A 358 -9.41 -20.06 34.52
CA ILE A 358 -8.40 -20.45 35.53
C ILE A 358 -7.36 -19.34 35.69
N VAL A 359 -6.94 -18.71 34.59
CA VAL A 359 -5.99 -17.58 34.64
C VAL A 359 -6.59 -16.40 35.40
N TYR A 360 -7.86 -16.05 35.13
CA TYR A 360 -8.53 -14.99 35.90
C TYR A 360 -8.72 -15.36 37.36
N LEU A 361 -9.07 -16.62 37.67
CA LEU A 361 -9.16 -17.12 39.03
C LEU A 361 -7.81 -16.96 39.76
N GLY A 362 -6.71 -17.36 39.11
CA GLY A 362 -5.36 -17.17 39.63
C GLY A 362 -5.03 -15.69 39.85
N GLY A 363 -5.38 -14.81 38.91
CA GLY A 363 -5.22 -13.36 39.05
C GLY A 363 -6.01 -12.77 40.22
N ILE A 364 -7.24 -13.25 40.45
CA ILE A 364 -8.05 -12.88 41.61
C ILE A 364 -7.39 -13.36 42.90
N PHE A 365 -6.90 -14.60 42.96
CA PHE A 365 -6.17 -15.11 44.13
C PHE A 365 -4.89 -14.32 44.40
N LEU A 366 -4.18 -13.90 43.35
CA LEU A 366 -2.99 -13.07 43.48
C LEU A 366 -3.34 -11.68 44.04
N LEU A 367 -4.42 -11.07 43.54
CA LEU A 367 -4.95 -9.82 44.06
C LEU A 367 -5.31 -9.97 45.55
N ILE A 368 -6.07 -11.00 45.92
CA ILE A 368 -6.44 -11.32 47.31
C ILE A 368 -5.21 -11.57 48.17
N GLY A 369 -4.20 -12.29 47.66
CA GLY A 369 -2.97 -12.58 48.38
C GLY A 369 -2.17 -11.32 48.69
N VAL A 370 -2.05 -10.42 47.71
CA VAL A 370 -1.41 -9.10 47.89
C VAL A 370 -2.19 -8.28 48.91
N PHE A 371 -3.52 -8.16 48.78
CA PHE A 371 -4.36 -7.49 49.78
C PHE A 371 -4.19 -8.13 51.17
N SER A 372 -4.21 -9.45 51.25
CA SER A 372 -4.01 -10.19 52.50
C SER A 372 -2.65 -9.88 53.12
N MET A 373 -1.57 -9.82 52.34
CA MET A 373 -0.24 -9.46 52.85
C MET A 373 -0.20 -8.04 53.43
N PHE A 374 -0.95 -7.09 52.87
CA PHE A 374 -1.01 -5.72 53.38
C PHE A 374 -1.89 -5.57 54.63
N TYR A 375 -2.99 -6.33 54.73
CA TYR A 375 -4.01 -6.14 55.76
C TYR A 375 -3.98 -7.19 56.87
N ILE A 376 -3.55 -8.43 56.60
CA ILE A 376 -3.36 -9.46 57.62
C ILE A 376 -2.04 -9.20 58.33
N ARG A 377 -2.14 -8.82 59.60
CA ARG A 377 -0.98 -8.54 60.44
C ARG A 377 -0.71 -9.75 61.32
N GLU A 378 0.50 -10.28 61.23
CA GLU A 378 0.96 -11.25 62.21
C GLU A 378 1.25 -10.53 63.54
N ARG A 379 0.61 -11.02 64.60
CA ARG A 379 0.76 -10.53 65.98
C ARG A 379 1.14 -11.73 66.83
N ARG A 380 2.24 -11.63 67.59
CA ARG A 380 2.68 -12.67 68.50
C ARG A 380 2.63 -12.15 69.92
N ILE A 381 2.00 -12.91 70.81
CA ILE A 381 1.95 -12.61 72.23
C ILE A 381 2.76 -13.69 72.93
N TRP A 382 3.76 -13.24 73.68
CA TRP A 382 4.60 -14.08 74.52
C TRP A 382 4.16 -13.89 75.96
N VAL A 383 3.92 -14.99 76.65
CA VAL A 383 3.57 -15.02 78.06
C VAL A 383 4.58 -15.92 78.76
N TRP A 384 5.30 -15.33 79.70
CA TRP A 384 6.29 -16.03 80.51
C TRP A 384 5.85 -16.01 81.96
N ILE A 385 5.71 -17.18 82.58
CA ILE A 385 5.22 -17.33 83.96
C ILE A 385 6.30 -18.01 84.79
N CYS A 386 6.74 -17.35 85.87
CA CYS A 386 7.72 -17.86 86.82
C CYS A 386 7.15 -17.88 88.24
N PRO A 387 7.34 -18.97 89.00
CA PRO A 387 6.93 -19.03 90.40
C PRO A 387 7.78 -18.08 91.27
N ARG A 388 7.16 -17.42 92.24
CA ARG A 388 7.83 -16.48 93.17
C ARG A 388 7.14 -16.50 94.54
N GLY A 389 7.79 -17.09 95.55
CA GLY A 389 7.26 -17.14 96.93
C GLY A 389 5.93 -17.92 97.01
N GLN A 390 4.91 -17.34 97.66
CA GLN A 390 3.56 -17.93 97.74
C GLN A 390 2.67 -17.67 96.49
N GLY A 391 3.25 -17.20 95.37
CA GLY A 391 2.49 -16.95 94.13
C GLY A 391 3.31 -17.15 92.85
N SER A 392 2.74 -16.72 91.72
CA SER A 392 3.40 -16.74 90.41
C SER A 392 3.51 -15.32 89.86
N SER A 393 4.66 -15.00 89.26
CA SER A 393 4.88 -13.76 88.51
C SER A 393 4.72 -14.03 87.01
N MET A 394 4.02 -13.16 86.31
CA MET A 394 3.80 -13.27 84.87
C MET A 394 4.36 -12.03 84.17
N LEU A 395 5.08 -12.26 83.07
CA LEU A 395 5.57 -11.23 82.16
C LEU A 395 5.02 -11.52 80.76
N ALA A 396 4.25 -10.58 80.22
CA ALA A 396 3.70 -10.67 78.87
C ALA A 396 4.35 -9.62 77.96
N ALA A 397 4.68 -10.02 76.74
CA ALA A 397 5.19 -9.14 75.69
C ALA A 397 4.45 -9.39 74.38
N MET A 398 4.06 -8.33 73.69
CA MET A 398 3.42 -8.42 72.39
C MET A 398 4.36 -7.86 71.32
N THR A 399 4.49 -8.57 70.19
CA THR A 399 5.25 -8.10 69.04
C THR A 399 4.41 -8.15 67.78
N SER A 400 4.64 -7.18 66.90
CA SER A 400 4.06 -7.12 65.56
C SER A 400 5.07 -6.48 64.62
N GLN A 401 5.07 -6.94 63.36
CA GLN A 401 5.99 -6.43 62.34
C GLN A 401 5.80 -4.94 62.02
N ARG A 402 4.62 -4.36 62.30
CA ARG A 402 4.33 -2.92 62.11
C ARG A 402 3.72 -2.30 63.37
N ARG A 403 4.47 -1.43 64.05
CA ARG A 403 3.99 -0.68 65.23
C ARG A 403 3.09 0.48 64.79
N THR A 404 1.79 0.23 64.76
CA THR A 404 0.76 1.20 64.37
C THR A 404 -0.01 1.68 65.60
N MET A 405 -0.75 2.80 65.49
CA MET A 405 -1.49 3.36 66.64
C MET A 405 -2.55 2.39 67.19
N ASP A 406 -3.16 1.59 66.32
CA ASP A 406 -4.10 0.52 66.71
C ASP A 406 -3.44 -0.57 67.57
N PHE A 407 -2.17 -0.90 67.32
CA PHE A 407 -1.43 -1.87 68.12
C PHE A 407 -1.31 -1.41 69.57
N ASN A 408 -1.01 -0.12 69.80
CA ASN A 408 -0.89 0.42 71.16
C ASN A 408 -2.24 0.41 71.89
N ARG A 409 -3.33 0.70 71.17
CA ARG A 409 -4.69 0.68 71.72
C ARG A 409 -5.11 -0.73 72.11
N GLU A 410 -4.82 -1.71 71.27
CA GLU A 410 -5.06 -3.13 71.56
C GLU A 410 -4.15 -3.68 72.66
N PHE A 411 -2.86 -3.31 72.66
CA PHE A 411 -1.93 -3.68 73.74
C PHE A 411 -2.43 -3.16 75.09
N SER A 412 -2.96 -1.93 75.12
CA SER A 412 -3.56 -1.36 76.32
C SER A 412 -4.81 -2.14 76.74
N ARG A 413 -5.71 -2.47 75.80
CA ARG A 413 -6.86 -3.36 76.08
C ARG A 413 -6.44 -4.73 76.61
N PHE A 414 -5.39 -5.31 76.05
CA PHE A 414 -4.87 -6.61 76.47
C PHE A 414 -4.25 -6.52 77.85
N LYS A 415 -3.48 -5.47 78.13
CA LYS A 415 -2.95 -5.17 79.47
C LYS A 415 -4.09 -5.05 80.48
N ASP A 416 -5.13 -4.26 80.18
CA ASP A 416 -6.28 -4.07 81.05
C ASP A 416 -7.03 -5.39 81.29
N ALA A 417 -7.23 -6.21 80.26
CA ALA A 417 -7.87 -7.52 80.36
C ALA A 417 -7.06 -8.48 81.25
N PHE A 418 -5.73 -8.50 81.10
CA PHE A 418 -4.84 -9.29 81.97
C PHE A 418 -4.86 -8.76 83.39
N THR A 419 -4.80 -7.44 83.60
CA THR A 419 -4.90 -6.87 84.96
C THR A 419 -6.20 -7.32 85.63
N ARG A 420 -7.34 -7.25 84.94
CA ARG A 420 -8.65 -7.70 85.46
C ARG A 420 -8.77 -9.20 85.73
N LEU A 421 -7.97 -10.04 85.07
CA LEU A 421 -7.97 -11.49 85.27
C LEU A 421 -7.14 -11.92 86.48
N PHE A 422 -6.24 -11.03 86.94
CA PHE A 422 -5.30 -11.29 88.03
C PHE A 422 -5.44 -10.31 89.22
N THR A 423 -6.47 -9.45 89.18
CA THR A 423 -7.06 -8.79 90.36
C THR A 423 -8.34 -9.50 90.70
#